data_AF-A0A3E5HNV4-F1
#
_entry.id   AF-A0A3E5HNV4-F1
#
_cell.length_a   1.000
_cell.length_b   1.000
_cell.length_c   1.000
_cell.angle_alpha   90.00
_cell.angle_beta   90.00
_cell.angle_gamma   90.00
#
_symmetry.space_group_name_H-M   'P 1'
#
loop_
_entity.id
_entity.type
_entity.pdbx_description
1 polymer ?
#
loop_
_entity_poly.entity_id
_entity_poly.type
_entity_poly.pdbx_seq_one_letter_code
_entity_poly.pdbx_strand_id
1 'polypeptide(L)' 'MGGKEARTMNFWTKDEYLRFSDATVDAPRTFVIFEVLYWTGIREGELLALTPDSFDWKKSTIAGLATVCWTVS' A
#
# COMPACT_ATOMS: atom_id res chain seq x y z
N MET A 1 32.58 19.31 -5.27
CA MET A 1 31.27 19.61 -4.65
C MET A 1 30.25 18.77 -5.40
N GLY A 2 29.69 17.69 -4.88
CA GLY A 2 29.06 17.56 -3.57
C GLY A 2 27.56 17.78 -3.77
N GLY A 3 26.75 16.74 -3.63
CA GLY A 3 25.29 16.84 -3.75
C GLY A 3 24.68 15.55 -4.27
N LYS A 4 24.61 14.55 -3.40
CA LYS A 4 23.81 13.35 -3.62
C LYS A 4 22.37 13.83 -3.52
N GLU A 5 21.80 14.25 -4.65
CA GLU A 5 20.36 14.44 -4.80
C GLU A 5 19.75 13.04 -4.70
N ALA A 6 19.72 12.50 -3.48
CA ALA A 6 18.88 11.39 -3.13
C ALA A 6 17.48 11.91 -3.41
N ARG A 7 17.00 11.67 -4.63
CA ARG A 7 15.65 11.95 -5.13
C ARG A 7 14.74 11.69 -3.96
N THR A 8 14.36 12.74 -3.25
CA THR A 8 13.61 12.61 -2.01
C THR A 8 12.31 12.00 -2.46
N MET A 9 12.17 10.69 -2.27
CA MET A 9 10.90 10.02 -2.49
C MET A 9 9.98 10.67 -1.48
N ASN A 10 9.15 11.60 -1.93
CA ASN A 10 8.17 12.24 -1.08
C ASN A 10 7.17 11.14 -0.71
N PHE A 11 7.41 10.53 0.45
CA PHE A 11 6.43 9.69 1.10
C PHE A 11 5.31 10.58 1.59
N TRP A 12 4.09 10.09 1.42
CA TRP A 12 2.92 10.75 1.94
C TRP A 12 2.99 10.75 3.46
N THR A 13 2.84 11.93 4.05
CA THR A 13 2.57 12.00 5.49
C THR A 13 1.18 11.43 5.76
N LYS A 14 0.95 10.93 6.98
CA LYS A 14 -0.34 10.33 7.35
C LYS A 14 -1.52 11.30 7.12
N ASP A 15 -1.31 12.58 7.37
CA ASP A 15 -2.32 13.64 7.19
C ASP A 15 -2.67 13.87 5.72
N GLU A 16 -1.66 13.89 4.83
CA GLU A 16 -1.87 13.98 3.39
C GLU A 16 -2.64 12.77 2.85
N TYR A 17 -2.27 11.56 3.32
CA TYR A 17 -2.95 10.33 2.90
C TYR A 17 -4.42 10.34 3.34
N LEU A 18 -4.70 10.76 4.59
CA LEU A 18 -6.06 10.86 5.10
C LEU A 18 -6.92 11.80 4.25
N ARG A 19 -6.41 12.98 3.86
CA ARG A 19 -7.12 13.92 2.99
C ARG A 19 -7.43 13.33 1.61
N PHE A 20 -6.52 12.54 1.05
CA PHE A 20 -6.74 11.85 -0.21
C PHE A 20 -7.71 10.67 -0.07
N SER A 21 -7.64 9.92 1.03
CA SER A 21 -8.58 8.83 1.31
C SER A 21 -10.00 9.35 1.46
N ASP A 22 -10.18 10.52 2.08
CA ASP A 22 -11.49 11.17 2.24
C ASP A 22 -12.05 11.61 0.87
N ALA A 23 -11.20 12.18 0.01
CA ALA A 23 -11.59 12.55 -1.36
C ALA A 23 -11.86 11.34 -2.29
N THR A 24 -11.37 10.15 -1.94
CA THR A 24 -11.55 8.93 -2.74
C THR A 24 -12.63 8.00 -2.19
N VAL A 25 -13.26 8.36 -1.07
CA VAL A 25 -14.32 7.56 -0.42
C VAL A 25 -15.53 7.33 -1.34
N ASP A 26 -15.83 8.28 -2.23
CA ASP A 26 -16.92 8.20 -3.20
C ASP A 26 -16.68 7.12 -4.28
N ALA A 27 -15.43 6.65 -4.42
CA ALA A 27 -15.03 5.60 -5.34
C ALA A 27 -14.56 4.36 -4.56
N PRO A 28 -15.47 3.45 -4.16
CA PRO A 28 -15.14 2.34 -3.26
C PRO A 28 -14.03 1.43 -3.79
N ARG A 29 -13.92 1.27 -5.12
CA ARG A 29 -12.82 0.52 -5.74
C ARG A 29 -11.48 1.22 -5.53
N THR A 30 -11.43 2.53 -5.77
CA THR A 30 -10.21 3.34 -5.65
C THR A 30 -9.76 3.39 -4.20
N PHE A 31 -10.70 3.63 -3.27
CA PHE A 31 -10.44 3.63 -1.84
C PHE A 31 -9.78 2.32 -1.37
N VAL A 32 -10.38 1.17 -1.70
CA VAL A 32 -9.85 -0.15 -1.30
C VAL A 32 -8.48 -0.43 -1.92
N ILE A 33 -8.25 -0.03 -3.17
CA ILE A 33 -6.95 -0.19 -3.84
C ILE A 33 -5.86 0.58 -3.08
N PHE A 34 -6.09 1.85 -2.77
CA PHE A 34 -5.10 2.68 -2.07
C PHE A 34 -4.91 2.25 -0.62
N GLU A 35 -5.96 1.78 0.04
CA GLU A 35 -5.89 1.24 1.39
C GLU A 35 -5.03 -0.03 1.44
N VAL A 36 -5.24 -0.97 0.51
CA VAL A 36 -4.39 -2.16 0.38
C VAL A 36 -2.95 -1.75 0.09
N LEU A 37 -2.69 -0.86 -0.87
CA LEU A 37 -1.33 -0.39 -1.19
C LEU A 37 -0.65 0.26 0.03
N TYR A 38 -1.37 1.09 0.78
CA TYR A 38 -0.83 1.81 1.93
C TYR A 38 -0.51 0.88 3.11
N TRP A 39 -1.42 -0.03 3.46
CA TRP A 39 -1.26 -0.92 4.62
C TRP A 39 -0.35 -2.11 4.34
N THR A 40 -0.42 -2.68 3.14
CA THR A 40 0.38 -3.87 2.78
C THR A 40 1.72 -3.50 2.16
N GLY A 41 1.87 -2.28 1.63
CA GLY A 41 3.13 -1.78 1.06
C GLY A 41 3.50 -2.39 -0.30
N ILE A 42 2.53 -2.97 -1.00
CA ILE A 42 2.75 -3.74 -2.23
C ILE A 42 2.90 -2.80 -3.43
N ARG A 43 3.56 -3.26 -4.49
CA ARG A 43 3.68 -2.46 -5.71
C ARG A 43 2.37 -2.53 -6.50
N GLU A 44 2.04 -1.48 -7.25
CA GLU A 44 0.87 -1.48 -8.14
C GLU A 44 0.84 -2.68 -9.10
N GLY A 45 2.02 -3.14 -9.57
CA GLY A 45 2.13 -4.35 -10.40
C GLY A 45 1.73 -5.64 -9.69
N GLU A 46 1.99 -5.76 -8.37
CA GLU A 46 1.55 -6.90 -7.56
C GLU A 46 0.06 -6.81 -7.29
N LEU A 47 -0.45 -5.60 -7.06
CA LEU A 47 -1.88 -5.34 -6.91
C LEU A 47 -2.67 -5.75 -8.17
N LEU A 48 -2.16 -5.42 -9.37
CA LEU A 48 -2.78 -5.81 -10.64
C LEU A 48 -2.73 -7.32 -10.90
N ALA A 49 -1.76 -8.01 -10.29
CA ALA A 49 -1.63 -9.45 -10.37
C ALA A 49 -2.44 -10.20 -9.28
N LEU A 50 -3.13 -9.48 -8.39
CA LEU A 50 -3.96 -10.11 -7.37
C LEU A 50 -5.13 -10.85 -7.98
N THR A 51 -5.21 -12.14 -7.68
CA THR A 51 -6.37 -12.97 -7.98
C THR A 51 -7.18 -13.19 -6.70
N PRO A 52 -8.48 -13.53 -6.81
CA PRO A 52 -9.30 -13.88 -5.65
C PRO A 52 -8.71 -15.01 -4.80
N ASP A 53 -8.01 -15.96 -5.44
CA ASP A 53 -7.31 -17.07 -4.78
C ASP A 53 -6.12 -16.63 -3.92
N SER A 54 -5.64 -15.39 -4.09
CA SER A 54 -4.58 -14.83 -3.25
C SER A 54 -5.06 -14.45 -1.86
N PHE A 55 -6.37 -14.34 -1.60
CA PHE A 55 -6.89 -13.90 -0.29
C PHE A 55 -7.10 -15.07 0.68
N ASP A 56 -6.25 -15.19 1.70
CA ASP A 56 -6.43 -16.13 2.80
C ASP A 56 -7.20 -15.47 3.95
N TRP A 57 -8.52 -15.64 3.95
CA TRP A 57 -9.41 -15.11 4.99
C TRP A 57 -9.16 -15.69 6.39
N LYS A 58 -8.57 -16.89 6.50
CA LYS A 58 -8.25 -17.48 7.81
C LYS A 58 -7.04 -16.81 8.44
N LYS A 59 -6.09 -16.39 7.61
CA LYS A 59 -4.85 -15.74 8.06
C LYS A 59 -4.90 -14.22 7.92
N SER A 60 -5.98 -13.67 7.36
CA SER A 60 -6.07 -12.25 6.95
C SER A 60 -4.82 -11.82 6.19
N THR A 61 -4.33 -12.68 5.30
CA THR A 61 -3.09 -12.49 4.55
C THR A 61 -3.37 -12.59 3.06
N ILE A 62 -2.62 -11.83 2.26
CA ILE A 62 -2.66 -11.92 0.81
C ILE A 62 -1.41 -12.70 0.35
N ALA A 63 -1.59 -13.84 -0.31
CA ALA A 63 -0.53 -14.70 -0.80
C ALA A 63 0.17 -14.07 -2.02
N GLY A 64 1.51 -14.09 -2.03
CA GLY A 64 2.34 -13.36 -3.00
C GLY A 64 3.01 -12.12 -2.41
N LEU A 65 2.55 -11.68 -1.24
CA LEU A 65 3.25 -10.69 -0.45
C LEU A 65 4.30 -11.44 0.35
N ALA A 66 5.58 -11.20 0.06
CA ALA A 66 6.62 -11.57 1.00
C ALA A 66 6.21 -10.93 2.32
N THR A 67 5.87 -11.77 3.29
CA THR A 67 5.59 -11.41 4.67
C THR A 67 6.71 -10.48 5.16
N VAL A 68 6.55 -9.18 4.96
CA VAL A 68 7.12 -8.18 5.85
C VAL A 68 6.21 -8.26 7.06
N CYS A 69 6.40 -9.36 7.79
CA CYS A 69 6.10 -9.42 9.20
C CYS A 69 6.79 -8.18 9.74
N TRP A 70 6.02 -7.13 9.97
CA TRP A 70 6.36 -6.15 10.96
C TRP A 70 6.34 -6.89 12.30
N THR A 71 7.36 -7.73 12.54
CA THR A 71 8.13 -7.64 13.76
C THR A 71 8.61 -6.20 13.87
N VAL A 72 7.72 -5.32 14.31
CA VAL A 72 8.13 -4.25 15.21
C VAL A 72 8.28 -4.94 16.55
N SER A 73 9.49 -5.42 16.81
CA SER A 73 10.04 -5.54 18.15
C SER A 73 11.17 -4.54 18.29
#